data_AF-A0A7W0GFA1-F1
#
_entry.id   AF-A0A7W0GFA1-F1
#
_cell.length_a   1.000
_cell.length_b   1.000
_cell.length_c   1.000
_cell.angle_alpha   90.00
_cell.angle_beta   90.00
_cell.angle_gamma   90.00
#
_symmetry.space_group_name_H-M   'P 1'
#
loop_
_entity.id
_entity.type
_entity.pdbx_description
1 polymer ?
#
loop_
_entity_poly.entity_id
_entity_poly.type
_entity_poly.pdbx_seq_one_letter_code
_entity_poly.pdbx_strand_id
1 'polypeptide(L)'
;MSTGQGLALLDAALDGADPVVVAARWDLAGLRSRPDGVPAALRGLVVASRRSGVREEDLRSRLAALDPEQIRDELRDVVRRHVASVLAHPDPSTVDVDTTFNALGFQSLSAVELRNRLNGDTGLRLPATLAFDHPTVSAVADYLTEALAPAPPQPEETLERALDQLRHELSRHDEDTRARVVGLLHSGLSDPESGVAEHDIGAASDDEIFAFIDSQL
;
A
#
# COMPACT_ATOMS: atom_id res chain seq x y z
N MET A 1 -3.55 -14.33 21.03
CA MET A 1 -4.51 -13.61 20.18
C MET A 1 -4.75 -12.30 20.89
N SER A 2 -4.67 -11.16 20.22
CA SER A 2 -4.98 -9.89 20.90
C SER A 2 -6.50 -9.76 21.10
N THR A 3 -6.92 -8.91 22.04
CA THR A 3 -8.34 -8.66 22.31
C THR A 3 -9.08 -8.16 21.07
N GLY A 4 -8.48 -7.23 20.32
CA GLY A 4 -9.06 -6.73 19.07
C GLY A 4 -9.20 -7.81 17.99
N GLN A 5 -8.25 -8.74 17.90
CA GLN A 5 -8.38 -9.91 17.01
C GLN A 5 -9.48 -10.88 17.46
N GLY A 6 -9.70 -11.01 18.77
CA GLY A 6 -10.79 -11.80 19.35
C GLY A 6 -12.15 -11.27 18.96
N LEU A 7 -12.37 -9.97 19.13
CA LEU A 7 -13.63 -9.32 18.79
C LEU A 7 -13.92 -9.40 17.29
N ALA A 8 -12.92 -9.14 16.43
CA ALA A 8 -13.11 -9.25 14.99
C ALA A 8 -13.48 -10.66 14.51
N LEU A 9 -12.93 -11.72 15.14
CA LEU A 9 -13.29 -13.10 14.81
C LEU A 9 -14.67 -13.49 15.35
N LEU A 10 -15.10 -12.90 16.47
CA LEU A 10 -16.44 -13.07 17.00
C LEU A 10 -17.48 -12.38 16.10
N ASP A 11 -17.21 -11.16 15.66
CA ASP A 11 -18.09 -10.44 14.73
C ASP A 11 -18.24 -11.21 13.41
N ALA A 12 -17.13 -11.71 12.86
CA ALA A 12 -17.16 -12.54 11.65
C ALA A 12 -17.91 -13.87 11.84
N ALA A 13 -17.89 -14.44 13.05
CA ALA A 13 -18.65 -15.63 13.38
C ALA A 13 -20.16 -15.35 13.46
N LEU A 14 -20.55 -14.17 13.93
CA LEU A 14 -21.96 -13.76 14.06
C LEU A 14 -22.61 -13.42 12.71
N ASP A 15 -21.82 -12.95 11.73
CA ASP A 15 -22.28 -12.69 10.36
C ASP A 15 -22.33 -13.95 9.47
N GLY A 16 -21.79 -15.07 9.94
CA GLY A 16 -21.73 -16.33 9.20
C GLY A 16 -23.04 -17.12 9.28
N ALA A 17 -23.39 -17.82 8.20
CA ALA A 17 -24.54 -18.73 8.17
C ALA A 17 -24.26 -20.07 8.89
N ASP A 18 -23.02 -20.33 9.28
CA ASP A 18 -22.60 -21.58 9.90
C ASP A 18 -22.89 -21.58 11.42
N PRO A 19 -23.62 -22.58 11.93
CA PRO A 19 -24.12 -22.57 13.32
C PRO A 19 -23.03 -22.85 14.37
N VAL A 20 -21.86 -23.35 13.96
CA VAL A 20 -20.74 -23.66 14.87
C VAL A 20 -19.43 -23.27 14.20
N VAL A 21 -18.83 -22.18 14.68
CA VAL A 21 -17.55 -21.65 14.21
C VAL A 21 -16.58 -21.51 15.38
N VAL A 22 -15.32 -21.84 15.14
CA VAL A 22 -14.26 -21.83 16.16
C VAL A 22 -13.14 -20.89 15.71
N ALA A 23 -12.89 -19.86 16.51
CA ALA A 23 -11.72 -19.01 16.37
C ALA A 23 -10.49 -19.72 16.95
N ALA A 24 -9.61 -20.20 16.07
CA ALA A 24 -8.36 -20.84 16.47
C ALA A 24 -7.17 -20.23 15.73
N ARG A 25 -6.03 -20.14 16.42
CA ARG A 25 -4.76 -19.77 15.78
C ARG A 25 -4.16 -21.00 15.12
N TRP A 26 -4.01 -20.94 13.80
CA TRP A 26 -3.39 -22.00 13.02
C TRP A 26 -1.98 -21.61 12.63
N ASP A 27 -1.01 -22.46 12.96
CA ASP A 27 0.33 -22.40 12.36
C ASP A 27 0.33 -23.18 11.03
N LEU A 28 -0.08 -22.49 9.97
CA LEU A 28 -0.16 -23.07 8.63
C LEU A 28 1.22 -23.32 8.03
N ALA A 29 2.26 -22.59 8.45
CA ALA A 29 3.63 -22.79 8.00
C ALA A 29 4.19 -24.09 8.61
N GLY A 30 4.02 -24.28 9.92
CA GLY A 30 4.37 -25.52 10.62
C GLY A 30 3.59 -26.74 10.10
N LEU A 31 2.32 -26.57 9.72
CA LEU A 31 1.52 -27.65 9.10
C LEU A 31 2.09 -28.10 7.74
N ARG A 32 2.63 -27.17 6.95
CA ARG A 32 3.21 -27.47 5.62
C ARG A 32 4.57 -28.15 5.72
N SER A 33 5.36 -27.84 6.75
CA SER A 33 6.69 -28.41 6.96
C SER A 33 6.70 -29.73 7.73
N ARG A 34 5.53 -30.30 8.06
CA ARG A 34 5.45 -31.60 8.74
C ARG A 34 6.03 -32.71 7.86
N PRO A 35 6.88 -33.59 8.42
CA PRO A 35 7.47 -34.72 7.69
C PRO A 35 6.41 -35.71 7.18
N ASP A 36 5.31 -35.90 7.93
CA ASP A 36 4.20 -36.79 7.57
C ASP A 36 3.17 -36.15 6.61
N GLY A 37 3.43 -34.91 6.18
CA GLY A 37 2.53 -34.12 5.33
C GLY A 37 1.31 -33.55 6.06
N VAL A 38 0.46 -32.83 5.32
CA VAL A 38 -0.75 -32.19 5.86
C VAL A 38 -1.88 -33.22 6.01
N PRO A 39 -2.45 -33.40 7.22
CA PRO A 39 -3.61 -34.27 7.44
C PRO A 39 -4.76 -33.94 6.50
N ALA A 40 -5.49 -34.95 6.02
CA ALA A 40 -6.51 -34.77 4.99
C ALA A 40 -7.58 -33.73 5.37
N ALA A 41 -8.00 -33.73 6.64
CA ALA A 41 -8.96 -32.77 7.19
C ALA A 41 -8.49 -31.30 7.15
N LEU A 42 -7.17 -31.05 7.11
CA LEU A 42 -6.58 -29.70 7.17
C LEU A 42 -6.07 -29.19 5.82
N ARG A 43 -6.10 -30.03 4.77
CA ARG A 43 -5.63 -29.62 3.43
C ARG A 43 -6.44 -28.45 2.86
N GLY A 44 -7.76 -28.46 3.06
CA GLY A 44 -8.64 -27.38 2.61
C GLY A 44 -8.25 -26.01 3.20
N LEU A 45 -7.88 -25.99 4.48
CA LEU A 45 -7.46 -24.78 5.18
C LEU A 45 -6.12 -24.23 4.65
N VAL A 46 -5.15 -25.12 4.42
CA VAL A 46 -3.82 -24.77 3.91
C VAL A 46 -3.90 -24.22 2.47
N VAL A 47 -4.78 -24.79 1.64
CA VAL A 47 -5.01 -24.37 0.25
C VAL A 47 -5.79 -23.06 0.18
N ALA A 48 -6.80 -22.86 1.02
CA ALA A 48 -7.56 -21.61 1.08
C ALA A 48 -6.64 -20.42 1.43
N SER A 49 -5.80 -20.56 2.46
CA SER A 49 -4.81 -19.54 2.83
C SER A 49 -3.81 -19.25 1.69
N ARG A 50 -3.31 -20.28 0.99
CA ARG A 50 -2.39 -20.09 -0.14
C ARG A 50 -3.06 -19.32 -1.27
N ARG A 51 -4.31 -19.64 -1.63
CA ARG A 51 -5.04 -18.93 -2.69
C ARG A 51 -5.26 -17.46 -2.35
N SER A 52 -5.53 -17.13 -1.08
CA SER A 52 -5.67 -15.74 -0.65
C SER A 52 -4.36 -14.95 -0.82
N GLY A 53 -3.23 -15.50 -0.35
CA GLY A 53 -1.93 -14.83 -0.50
C GLY A 53 -1.47 -14.70 -1.96
N VAL A 54 -1.74 -15.70 -2.79
CA VAL A 54 -1.45 -15.63 -4.24
C VAL A 54 -2.29 -14.56 -4.94
N ARG A 55 -3.57 -14.37 -4.57
CA ARG A 55 -4.41 -13.30 -5.14
C ARG A 55 -3.90 -11.91 -4.75
N GLU A 56 -3.47 -11.75 -3.51
CA GLU A 56 -2.90 -10.51 -2.99
C GLU A 56 -1.57 -10.16 -3.68
N GLU A 57 -0.67 -11.14 -3.83
CA GLU A 57 0.61 -10.96 -4.52
C GLU A 57 0.45 -10.71 -6.02
N ASP A 58 -0.52 -11.36 -6.68
CA ASP A 58 -0.90 -11.10 -8.07
C ASP A 58 -1.44 -9.67 -8.25
N LEU A 59 -2.33 -9.21 -7.36
CA LEU A 59 -2.83 -7.83 -7.39
C LEU A 59 -1.68 -6.83 -7.21
N ARG A 60 -0.82 -7.00 -6.20
CA ARG A 60 0.31 -6.07 -5.99
C ARG A 60 1.30 -6.07 -7.14
N SER A 61 1.60 -7.23 -7.72
CA SER A 61 2.50 -7.34 -8.87
C SER A 61 1.92 -6.62 -10.10
N ARG A 62 0.60 -6.74 -10.32
CA ARG A 62 -0.11 -6.02 -11.39
C ARG A 62 -0.08 -4.51 -11.18
N LEU A 63 -0.36 -4.04 -9.95
CA LEU A 63 -0.34 -2.61 -9.64
C LEU A 63 1.07 -2.00 -9.71
N ALA A 64 2.12 -2.76 -9.34
CA ALA A 64 3.50 -2.28 -9.39
C ALA A 64 4.03 -2.02 -10.82
N ALA A 65 3.37 -2.59 -11.84
CA ALA A 65 3.73 -2.41 -13.24
C ALA A 65 2.95 -1.29 -13.94
N LEU A 66 2.06 -0.60 -13.23
CA LEU A 66 1.15 0.42 -13.77
C LEU A 66 1.55 1.82 -13.32
N ASP A 67 1.25 2.81 -14.15
CA ASP A 67 1.38 4.22 -13.77
C ASP A 67 0.31 4.61 -12.73
N PRO A 68 0.51 5.67 -11.92
CA PRO A 68 -0.41 6.04 -10.84
C PRO A 68 -1.87 6.25 -11.28
N GLU A 69 -2.08 6.77 -12.49
CA GLU A 69 -3.42 6.97 -13.06
C GLU A 69 -4.07 5.64 -13.46
N GLN A 70 -3.28 4.70 -14.00
CA GLN A 70 -3.73 3.36 -14.37
C GLN A 70 -4.01 2.49 -13.13
N ILE A 71 -3.24 2.67 -12.04
CA ILE A 71 -3.51 2.03 -10.74
C ILE A 71 -4.90 2.42 -10.23
N ARG A 72 -5.22 3.72 -10.27
CA ARG A 72 -6.53 4.23 -9.83
C ARG A 72 -7.66 3.65 -10.67
N ASP A 73 -7.50 3.60 -12.00
CA ASP A 73 -8.50 3.05 -12.90
C ASP A 73 -8.72 1.54 -12.68
N GLU A 74 -7.65 0.76 -12.52
CA GLU A 74 -7.75 -0.68 -12.22
C GLU A 74 -8.44 -0.92 -10.87
N LEU A 75 -8.09 -0.15 -9.83
CA LEU A 75 -8.73 -0.25 -8.52
C LEU A 75 -10.20 0.17 -8.56
N ARG A 76 -10.55 1.19 -9.36
CA ARG A 76 -11.94 1.58 -9.61
C ARG A 76 -12.72 0.43 -10.22
N ASP A 77 -12.15 -0.26 -11.21
CA ASP A 77 -12.79 -1.43 -11.84
C ASP A 77 -12.92 -2.62 -10.88
N VAL A 78 -11.93 -2.85 -10.00
CA VAL A 78 -12.01 -3.84 -8.92
C VAL A 78 -13.21 -3.53 -8.01
N VAL A 79 -13.29 -2.31 -7.47
CA VAL A 79 -14.37 -1.91 -6.56
C VAL A 79 -15.72 -2.01 -7.28
N ARG A 80 -15.79 -1.54 -8.53
CA ARG A 80 -17.01 -1.59 -9.36
C ARG A 80 -17.52 -3.01 -9.57
N ARG A 81 -16.64 -3.97 -9.85
CA ARG A 81 -16.99 -5.40 -9.97
C ARG A 81 -17.56 -5.96 -8.67
N HIS A 82 -16.97 -5.60 -7.53
CA HIS A 82 -17.50 -6.05 -6.23
C HIS A 82 -18.85 -5.43 -5.90
N VAL A 83 -19.02 -4.13 -6.17
CA VAL A 83 -20.30 -3.42 -5.98
C VAL A 83 -21.39 -4.06 -6.83
N ALA A 84 -21.12 -4.31 -8.12
CA ALA A 84 -22.05 -5.00 -9.00
C ALA A 84 -22.42 -6.39 -8.48
N SER A 85 -21.44 -7.16 -7.99
CA SER A 85 -21.71 -8.47 -7.42
C SER A 85 -22.54 -8.43 -6.14
N VAL A 86 -22.35 -7.44 -5.27
CA VAL A 86 -23.12 -7.26 -4.03
C VAL A 86 -24.56 -6.83 -4.34
N LEU A 87 -24.75 -6.00 -5.37
CA LEU A 87 -26.07 -5.56 -5.83
C LEU A 87 -26.74 -6.55 -6.80
N ALA A 88 -26.14 -7.71 -7.02
CA ALA A 88 -26.59 -8.71 -7.99
C ALA A 88 -26.82 -8.13 -9.41
N HIS A 89 -26.03 -7.12 -9.79
CA HIS A 89 -26.03 -6.57 -11.14
C HIS A 89 -25.23 -7.47 -12.08
N PRO A 90 -25.79 -7.83 -13.25
CA PRO A 90 -25.14 -8.74 -14.18
C PRO A 90 -23.94 -8.10 -14.89
N ASP A 91 -23.92 -6.77 -15.00
CA ASP A 91 -22.86 -6.02 -15.66
C ASP A 91 -22.28 -4.96 -14.71
N PRO A 92 -20.99 -5.02 -14.37
CA PRO A 92 -20.32 -3.97 -13.61
C PRO A 92 -20.35 -2.61 -14.30
N SER A 93 -20.43 -2.55 -15.63
CA SER A 93 -20.40 -1.31 -16.40
C SER A 93 -21.65 -0.45 -16.22
N THR A 94 -22.71 -0.97 -15.59
CA THR A 94 -23.93 -0.22 -15.29
C THR A 94 -23.89 0.47 -13.93
N VAL A 95 -22.89 0.16 -13.09
CA VAL A 95 -22.71 0.82 -11.80
C VAL A 95 -22.04 2.17 -12.05
N ASP A 96 -22.72 3.26 -11.74
CA ASP A 96 -22.12 4.60 -11.76
C ASP A 96 -21.10 4.73 -10.63
N VAL A 97 -19.90 5.21 -10.96
CA VAL A 97 -18.76 5.27 -10.05
C VAL A 97 -18.83 6.46 -9.08
N ASP A 98 -19.58 7.51 -9.46
CA ASP A 98 -19.71 8.74 -8.67
C ASP A 98 -21.07 8.84 -7.95
N THR A 99 -21.99 7.92 -8.24
CA THR A 99 -23.24 7.81 -7.48
C THR A 99 -22.96 7.23 -6.09
N THR A 100 -23.58 7.85 -5.07
CA THR A 100 -23.42 7.38 -3.70
C THR A 100 -23.99 5.97 -3.50
N PHE A 101 -23.35 5.16 -2.66
CA PHE A 101 -23.80 3.81 -2.32
C PHE A 101 -25.24 3.79 -1.81
N ASN A 102 -25.64 4.78 -1.01
CA ASN A 102 -27.03 4.91 -0.54
C ASN A 102 -28.02 5.04 -1.71
N ALA A 103 -27.69 5.82 -2.74
CA ALA A 103 -28.53 5.97 -3.93
C ALA A 103 -28.53 4.71 -4.82
N LEU A 104 -27.47 3.90 -4.77
CA LEU A 104 -27.38 2.58 -5.41
C LEU A 104 -28.12 1.47 -4.62
N GLY A 105 -28.68 1.78 -3.45
CA GLY A 105 -29.41 0.82 -2.62
C GLY A 105 -28.51 0.00 -1.67
N PHE A 106 -27.29 0.46 -1.37
CA PHE A 106 -26.49 -0.14 -0.30
C PHE A 106 -27.15 0.04 1.07
N GLN A 107 -27.03 -1.00 1.86
CA GLN A 107 -27.43 -1.07 3.26
C GLN A 107 -26.23 -1.57 4.10
N SER A 108 -26.35 -1.55 5.43
CA SER A 108 -25.27 -1.96 6.33
C SER A 108 -24.72 -3.36 6.03
N LEU A 109 -25.58 -4.32 5.66
CA LEU A 109 -25.15 -5.67 5.28
C LEU A 109 -24.33 -5.67 3.98
N SER A 110 -24.79 -4.97 2.95
CA SER A 110 -24.09 -4.82 1.67
C SER A 110 -22.74 -4.10 1.82
N ALA A 111 -22.66 -3.11 2.73
CA ALA A 111 -21.41 -2.42 3.06
C ALA A 111 -20.38 -3.36 3.70
N VAL A 112 -20.80 -4.19 4.65
CA VAL A 112 -19.94 -5.21 5.28
C VAL A 112 -19.51 -6.26 4.25
N GLU A 113 -20.41 -6.69 3.38
CA GLU A 113 -20.09 -7.66 2.32
C GLU A 113 -19.07 -7.10 1.32
N LEU A 114 -19.25 -5.87 0.86
CA LEU A 114 -18.29 -5.18 0.00
C LEU A 114 -16.91 -5.12 0.67
N ARG A 115 -16.86 -4.71 1.94
CA ARG A 115 -15.62 -4.68 2.73
C ARG A 115 -14.95 -6.06 2.81
N ASN A 116 -15.73 -7.11 3.09
CA ASN A 116 -15.20 -8.48 3.18
C ASN A 116 -14.58 -8.95 1.86
N ARG A 117 -15.24 -8.66 0.74
CA ARG A 117 -14.75 -9.00 -0.60
C ARG A 117 -13.48 -8.23 -0.94
N LEU A 118 -13.46 -6.92 -0.67
CA LEU A 118 -12.28 -6.08 -0.89
C LEU A 118 -11.10 -6.51 -0.01
N ASN A 119 -11.31 -6.85 1.27
CA ASN A 119 -10.26 -7.40 2.13
C ASN A 119 -9.67 -8.70 1.54
N GLY A 120 -10.52 -9.56 0.96
CA GLY A 120 -10.10 -10.83 0.37
C GLY A 120 -9.21 -10.67 -0.87
N ASP A 121 -9.48 -9.66 -1.69
CA ASP A 121 -8.74 -9.42 -2.93
C ASP A 121 -7.52 -8.49 -2.73
N THR A 122 -7.58 -7.57 -1.77
CA THR A 122 -6.49 -6.60 -1.51
C THR A 122 -5.53 -7.02 -0.38
N GLY A 123 -5.94 -7.97 0.47
CA GLY A 123 -5.20 -8.33 1.68
C GLY A 123 -5.20 -7.26 2.78
N LEU A 124 -5.89 -6.14 2.56
CA LEU A 124 -5.99 -5.05 3.53
C LEU A 124 -6.97 -5.37 4.67
N ARG A 125 -6.84 -4.64 5.78
CA ARG A 125 -7.84 -4.59 6.85
C ARG A 125 -8.63 -3.30 6.76
N LEU A 126 -9.65 -3.31 5.91
CA LEU A 126 -10.50 -2.15 5.69
C LEU A 126 -11.47 -1.94 6.87
N PRO A 127 -11.75 -0.69 7.26
CA PRO A 127 -12.71 -0.39 8.32
C PRO A 127 -14.15 -0.77 7.91
N ALA A 128 -14.98 -1.12 8.89
CA ALA A 128 -16.40 -1.44 8.63
C ALA A 128 -17.20 -0.23 8.14
N THR A 129 -16.72 0.98 8.44
CA THR A 129 -17.31 2.25 8.02
C THR A 129 -16.88 2.68 6.61
N LEU A 130 -16.02 1.91 5.91
CA LEU A 130 -15.43 2.30 4.62
C LEU A 130 -16.47 2.84 3.62
N ALA A 131 -17.59 2.13 3.44
CA ALA A 131 -18.63 2.54 2.48
C ALA A 131 -19.44 3.78 2.93
N PHE A 132 -19.32 4.19 4.19
CA PHE A 132 -19.92 5.41 4.72
C PHE A 132 -18.93 6.58 4.71
N ASP A 133 -17.66 6.31 5.03
CA ASP A 133 -16.57 7.29 4.99
C ASP A 133 -16.21 7.67 3.55
N HIS A 134 -16.30 6.70 2.64
CA HIS A 134 -16.05 6.83 1.20
C HIS A 134 -17.31 6.37 0.45
N PRO A 135 -18.31 7.26 0.26
CA PRO A 135 -19.65 6.85 -0.15
C PRO A 135 -19.78 6.55 -1.65
N THR A 136 -18.70 6.52 -2.44
CA THR A 136 -18.72 6.27 -3.89
C THR A 136 -17.65 5.24 -4.28
N VAL A 137 -17.81 4.63 -5.46
CA VAL A 137 -16.80 3.71 -6.01
C VAL A 137 -15.47 4.43 -6.19
N SER A 138 -15.51 5.64 -6.76
CA SER A 138 -14.33 6.49 -6.95
C SER A 138 -13.60 6.76 -5.62
N ALA A 139 -14.35 7.16 -4.57
CA ALA A 139 -13.76 7.46 -3.26
C ALA A 139 -13.14 6.23 -2.58
N VAL A 140 -13.75 5.04 -2.72
CA VAL A 140 -13.16 3.80 -2.21
C VAL A 140 -11.92 3.42 -3.02
N ALA A 141 -11.93 3.60 -4.34
CA ALA A 141 -10.77 3.33 -5.18
C ALA A 141 -9.58 4.23 -4.85
N ASP A 142 -9.82 5.53 -4.57
CA ASP A 142 -8.79 6.46 -4.11
C ASP A 142 -8.22 6.03 -2.76
N TYR A 143 -9.08 5.68 -1.80
CA TYR A 143 -8.63 5.13 -0.50
C TYR A 143 -7.77 3.88 -0.67
N LEU A 144 -8.16 2.95 -1.54
CA LEU A 144 -7.39 1.75 -1.82
C LEU A 144 -6.07 2.07 -2.53
N THR A 145 -6.04 3.08 -3.39
CA THR A 145 -4.82 3.53 -4.08
C THR A 145 -3.81 4.03 -3.05
N GLU A 146 -4.24 4.84 -2.10
CA GLU A 146 -3.37 5.32 -1.01
C GLU A 146 -2.92 4.18 -0.09
N ALA A 147 -3.80 3.22 0.22
CA ALA A 147 -3.50 2.10 1.11
C ALA A 147 -2.63 1.00 0.46
N LEU A 148 -2.69 0.84 -0.86
CA LEU A 148 -1.91 -0.14 -1.65
C LEU A 148 -0.69 0.48 -2.31
N ALA A 149 -0.58 1.81 -2.35
CA ALA A 149 0.64 2.46 -2.78
C ALA A 149 1.80 1.86 -1.99
N PRO A 150 2.87 1.39 -2.65
CA PRO A 150 4.10 1.05 -1.93
C PRO A 150 4.45 2.26 -1.07
N ALA A 151 4.94 2.00 0.16
CA ALA A 151 5.40 3.06 1.05
C ALA A 151 6.17 4.09 0.22
N PRO A 152 5.88 5.40 0.35
CA PRO A 152 6.45 6.42 -0.52
C PRO A 152 7.96 6.16 -0.61
N PRO A 153 8.51 5.99 -1.83
CA PRO A 153 9.93 5.70 -1.98
C PRO A 153 10.69 6.71 -1.15
N GLN A 154 11.67 6.22 -0.38
CA GLN A 154 12.44 7.11 0.48
C GLN A 154 12.93 8.30 -0.35
N PRO A 155 13.00 9.51 0.22
CA PRO A 155 13.41 10.71 -0.52
C PRO A 155 14.68 10.46 -1.35
N GLU A 156 15.59 9.67 -0.78
CA GLU A 156 16.82 9.17 -1.40
C GLU A 156 16.57 8.34 -2.67
N GLU A 157 15.72 7.30 -2.63
CA GLU A 157 15.36 6.50 -3.82
C GLU A 157 14.64 7.33 -4.90
N THR A 158 13.80 8.28 -4.48
CA THR A 158 13.10 9.18 -5.41
C THR A 158 14.09 10.10 -6.12
N LEU A 159 15.03 10.65 -5.37
CA LEU A 159 16.10 11.49 -5.90
C LEU A 159 17.03 10.70 -6.82
N GLU A 160 17.41 9.48 -6.44
CA GLU A 160 18.20 8.58 -7.29
C GLU A 160 17.51 8.29 -8.62
N ARG A 161 16.21 7.92 -8.59
CA ARG A 161 15.42 7.70 -9.81
C ARG A 161 15.32 8.95 -10.69
N ALA A 162 15.12 10.12 -10.08
CA ALA A 162 15.04 11.38 -10.81
C ALA A 162 16.40 11.74 -11.47
N LEU A 163 17.52 11.50 -10.77
CA LEU A 163 18.87 11.68 -11.31
C LEU A 163 19.15 10.69 -12.45
N ASP A 164 18.68 9.45 -12.35
CA ASP A 164 18.81 8.46 -13.43
C ASP A 164 18.02 8.85 -14.67
N GLN A 165 16.78 9.32 -14.52
CA GLN A 165 15.98 9.84 -15.62
C GLN A 165 16.65 11.05 -16.26
N LEU A 166 17.15 12.00 -15.46
CA LEU A 166 17.85 13.17 -15.96
C LEU A 166 19.13 12.77 -16.73
N ARG A 167 19.91 11.83 -16.19
CA ARG A 167 21.10 11.28 -16.87
C ARG A 167 20.75 10.65 -18.22
N HIS A 168 19.64 9.93 -18.30
CA HIS A 168 19.16 9.31 -19.52
C HIS A 168 18.76 10.36 -20.58
N GLU A 169 18.04 11.41 -20.19
CA GLU A 169 17.64 12.50 -21.09
C GLU A 169 18.86 13.32 -21.56
N LEU A 170 19.74 13.71 -20.64
CA LEU A 170 20.95 14.47 -20.96
C LEU A 170 21.88 13.73 -21.94
N SER A 171 21.86 12.39 -21.95
CA SER A 171 22.64 11.59 -22.89
C SER A 171 22.21 11.77 -24.35
N ARG A 172 20.96 12.21 -24.59
CA ARG A 172 20.40 12.49 -25.93
C ARG A 172 20.57 13.94 -26.39
N HIS A 173 20.95 14.83 -25.48
CA HIS A 173 21.10 16.26 -25.76
C HIS A 173 22.56 16.67 -25.99
N ASP A 174 22.75 17.86 -26.56
CA ASP A 174 24.05 18.45 -26.88
C ASP A 174 24.79 18.99 -25.64
N GLU A 175 26.08 19.31 -25.83
CA GLU A 175 26.97 19.77 -24.77
C GLU A 175 26.48 21.07 -24.13
N ASP A 176 25.91 21.98 -24.93
CA ASP A 176 25.35 23.25 -24.46
C ASP A 176 24.15 23.05 -23.53
N THR A 177 23.25 22.11 -23.85
CA THR A 177 22.11 21.77 -22.99
C THR A 177 22.59 21.11 -21.70
N ARG A 178 23.57 20.20 -21.77
CA ARG A 178 24.17 19.57 -20.59
C ARG A 178 24.81 20.60 -19.66
N ALA A 179 25.58 21.54 -20.20
CA ALA A 179 26.22 22.60 -19.42
C ALA A 179 25.20 23.51 -18.70
N ARG A 180 24.07 23.83 -19.35
CA ARG A 180 22.99 24.62 -18.73
C ARG A 180 22.33 23.89 -17.56
N VAL A 181 22.05 22.60 -17.71
CA VAL A 181 21.43 21.81 -16.63
C VAL A 181 22.39 21.68 -15.44
N VAL A 182 23.68 21.47 -15.69
CA VAL A 182 24.71 21.48 -14.62
C VAL A 182 24.74 22.82 -13.90
N GLY A 183 24.70 23.94 -14.63
CA GLY A 183 24.63 25.28 -14.03
C GLY A 183 23.38 25.50 -13.18
N LEU A 184 22.21 25.03 -13.65
CA LEU A 184 20.94 25.13 -12.92
C LEU A 184 20.96 24.30 -11.63
N LEU A 185 21.49 23.08 -11.68
CA LEU A 185 21.64 22.21 -10.50
C LEU A 185 22.60 22.82 -9.48
N HIS A 186 23.75 23.33 -9.93
CA HIS A 186 24.70 23.99 -9.04
C HIS A 186 24.09 25.22 -8.38
N SER A 187 23.31 26.01 -9.13
CA SER A 187 22.60 27.17 -8.58
C SER A 187 21.54 26.76 -7.55
N GLY A 188 20.75 25.72 -7.82
CA GLY A 188 19.68 25.27 -6.93
C GLY A 188 20.19 24.60 -5.65
N LEU A 189 21.33 23.88 -5.72
CA LEU A 189 21.97 23.26 -4.56
C LEU A 189 22.76 24.26 -3.69
N SER A 190 23.06 25.45 -4.22
CA SER A 190 23.78 26.51 -3.50
C SER A 190 22.84 27.52 -2.84
N ASP A 191 21.51 27.32 -2.91
CA ASP A 191 20.53 28.26 -2.38
C ASP A 191 20.45 28.16 -0.83
N PRO A 192 20.86 29.21 -0.08
CA PRO A 192 20.99 29.16 1.38
C PRO A 192 19.66 29.09 2.15
N GLU A 193 18.51 29.21 1.47
CA GLU A 193 17.18 29.10 2.09
C GLU A 193 16.61 27.66 2.08
N SER A 194 17.37 26.69 1.57
CA SER A 194 17.06 25.27 1.75
C SER A 194 17.58 24.84 3.12
N GLY A 195 16.71 24.89 4.13
CA GLY A 195 17.01 24.42 5.49
C GLY A 195 17.39 22.94 5.53
N VAL A 196 18.65 22.64 5.19
CA VAL A 196 19.34 21.46 5.67
C VAL A 196 19.57 21.75 7.14
N ALA A 197 18.80 21.10 8.00
CA ALA A 197 19.14 21.03 9.40
C ALA A 197 20.61 20.58 9.47
N GLU A 198 21.47 21.50 9.90
CA GLU A 198 22.82 21.24 10.39
C GLU A 198 22.75 19.99 11.27
N HIS A 199 23.05 18.83 10.67
CA HIS A 199 23.65 17.77 11.45
C HIS A 199 25.06 18.25 11.68
N ASP A 200 25.18 18.95 12.80
CA ASP A 200 26.39 19.40 13.46
C ASP A 200 27.52 18.40 13.27
N ILE A 201 28.37 18.68 12.27
CA ILE A 201 29.72 18.14 12.16
C ILE A 201 30.66 19.20 12.76
N GLY A 202 30.45 19.60 14.02
CA GLY A 202 31.54 19.85 14.97
C GLY A 202 31.97 18.48 15.52
N ALA A 203 32.94 17.74 14.99
CA ALA A 203 34.32 18.08 14.64
C ALA A 203 35.16 18.60 15.83
N ALA A 204 36.03 17.70 16.30
CA ALA A 204 37.22 17.84 17.17
C ALA A 204 37.05 17.52 18.67
N SER A 205 37.88 16.59 19.14
CA SER A 205 38.06 16.20 20.55
C SER A 205 38.88 17.26 21.28
N ASP A 206 38.62 17.47 22.56
CA ASP A 206 39.24 18.50 23.44
C ASP A 206 40.78 18.55 23.36
N ASP A 207 41.44 17.46 22.97
CA ASP A 207 42.90 17.34 22.86
C ASP A 207 43.54 18.22 21.77
N GLU A 208 42.81 18.60 20.70
CA GLU A 208 43.38 19.45 19.64
C GLU A 208 43.33 20.95 19.98
N ILE A 209 42.41 21.38 20.85
CA ILE A 209 42.25 22.78 21.27
C ILE A 209 43.42 23.23 22.16
N PHE A 210 43.98 22.34 22.97
CA PHE A 210 45.10 22.68 23.87
C PHE A 210 46.47 22.76 23.18
N ALA A 211 46.63 22.17 21.99
CA ALA A 211 47.89 22.23 21.25
C ALA A 211 48.19 23.61 20.63
N PHE A 212 47.18 24.48 20.49
CA PHE A 212 47.32 25.78 19.82
C PHE A 212 47.76 26.92 20.77
N ILE A 213 47.66 26.72 22.09
CA ILE A 213 48.00 27.75 23.09
C ILE A 213 49.51 27.78 23.40
N ASP A 214 50.23 26.68 23.18
CA ASP A 214 51.64 26.53 23.56
C ASP A 214 52.64 27.05 22.50
N SER A 215 52.15 27.49 21.32
CA SER A 215 53.01 27.95 20.22
C SER A 215 53.18 29.47 20.10
N GLN A 216 52.73 30.26 21.08
CA GLN A 216 52.95 31.72 21.12
C GLN A 216 53.38 32.22 22.50
N LEU A 217 54.50 31.67 22.99
CA LEU A 217 55.39 32.36 23.93
C LEU A 217 56.55 33.02 23.17
#